data_AF-A0A962FGQ1-F1
#
_entry.id   AF-A0A962FGQ1-F1
#
_cell.length_a   1.000
_cell.length_b   1.000
_cell.length_c   1.000
_cell.angle_alpha   90.00
_cell.angle_beta   90.00
_cell.angle_gamma   90.00
#
_symmetry.space_group_name_H-M   'P 1'
#
loop_
_entity.id
_entity.type
_entity.pdbx_description
1 polymer ?
#
loop_
_entity_poly.entity_id
_entity_poly.type
_entity_poly.pdbx_seq_one_letter_code
_entity_poly.pdbx_strand_id
1 'polypeptide(L)'
;MSWTKKNVHPGKIVSTSQEVDVQVLEVDPVKRRISLGLKQTLQNPWEAFAEKHPIGSEVEGEVKNKTEFGLFLGLEGDVDGMVHLSDLDWNRPGEQVIDDFKKGEMVKAKVLDVDVEKERISLGIKQLASDPFQSAKGGEEGGDLRKGGVVTCEIVEVKDGGLEVKIVGTDLNAFIKRSELARDRADQRPERFAVGEKVDARVTLFDRKARKISVSIKALEVAEEKEAIAQYGSADSGASLGDILGAALKAREKKGE
;
A
#
# COMPACT_ATOMS: atom_id res chain seq x y z
N MET A 1 31.81 -25.85 7.54
CA MET A 1 32.52 -25.05 8.57
C MET A 1 31.65 -23.91 9.09
N SER A 2 30.99 -23.10 8.26
CA SER A 2 30.06 -22.06 8.73
C SER A 2 28.81 -22.03 7.85
N TRP A 3 27.65 -21.73 8.45
CA TRP A 3 26.39 -21.51 7.73
C TRP A 3 26.41 -20.20 6.93
N THR A 4 27.00 -19.15 7.48
CA THR A 4 26.84 -17.78 6.97
C THR A 4 28.06 -17.29 6.18
N LYS A 5 29.26 -17.85 6.41
CA LYS A 5 30.49 -17.39 5.76
C LYS A 5 31.11 -18.48 4.87
N LYS A 6 30.98 -18.32 3.54
CA LYS A 6 31.41 -19.33 2.55
C LYS A 6 32.93 -19.57 2.47
N ASN A 7 33.78 -18.58 2.79
CA ASN A 7 35.23 -18.65 2.51
C ASN A 7 36.09 -18.22 3.71
N VAL A 8 35.92 -18.85 4.87
CA VAL A 8 36.76 -18.56 6.05
C VAL A 8 37.90 -19.57 6.13
N HIS A 9 39.14 -19.06 6.28
CA HIS A 9 40.31 -19.92 6.48
C HIS A 9 40.12 -20.78 7.75
N PRO A 10 40.31 -22.12 7.69
CA PRO A 10 40.02 -23.03 8.80
C PRO A 10 40.70 -22.64 10.13
N GLY A 11 41.96 -22.21 10.08
CA GLY A 11 42.73 -21.78 11.26
C GLY A 11 42.22 -20.52 11.94
N LYS A 12 41.23 -19.81 11.38
CA LYS A 12 40.55 -18.68 12.03
C LYS A 12 39.31 -19.12 12.81
N ILE A 13 38.79 -20.31 12.54
CA ILE A 13 37.56 -20.85 13.16
C ILE A 13 37.90 -21.89 14.23
N VAL A 14 38.90 -22.73 13.96
CA VAL A 14 39.28 -23.83 14.86
C VAL A 14 40.79 -23.83 15.11
N SER A 15 41.18 -24.12 16.35
CA SER A 15 42.59 -24.25 16.76
C SER A 15 43.05 -25.72 16.68
N THR A 16 44.33 -25.96 16.45
CA THR A 16 44.89 -27.31 16.25
C THR A 16 44.75 -28.25 17.45
N SER A 17 44.57 -27.71 18.65
CA SER A 17 44.43 -28.45 19.91
C SER A 17 42.99 -28.45 20.47
N GLN A 18 42.01 -27.95 19.70
CA GLN A 18 40.64 -27.85 20.15
C GLN A 18 39.86 -29.12 19.76
N GLU A 19 39.21 -29.76 20.74
CA GLU A 19 38.23 -30.81 20.48
C GLU A 19 36.94 -30.17 19.95
N VAL A 20 36.39 -30.72 18.87
CA VAL A 20 35.20 -30.19 18.19
C VAL A 20 34.22 -31.31 17.84
N ASP A 21 32.94 -31.04 18.00
CA ASP A 21 31.87 -31.94 17.59
C ASP A 21 31.67 -31.87 16.08
N VAL A 22 31.71 -33.04 15.43
CA VAL A 22 31.57 -33.18 13.98
C VAL A 22 30.65 -34.35 13.64
N GLN A 23 29.89 -34.19 12.56
CA GLN A 23 29.05 -35.26 12.02
C GLN A 23 29.77 -35.93 10.84
N VAL A 24 29.68 -37.26 10.76
CA VAL A 24 30.17 -38.01 9.60
C VAL A 24 29.22 -37.81 8.43
N LEU A 25 29.74 -37.29 7.31
CA LEU A 25 28.96 -37.05 6.09
C LEU A 25 29.07 -38.22 5.12
N GLU A 26 30.31 -38.67 4.88
CA GLU A 26 30.60 -39.71 3.91
C GLU A 26 31.78 -40.54 4.40
N VAL A 27 31.71 -41.85 4.21
CA VAL A 27 32.81 -42.77 4.48
C VAL A 27 33.13 -43.48 3.18
N ASP A 28 34.32 -43.22 2.63
CA ASP A 28 34.84 -43.92 1.46
C ASP A 28 35.86 -44.97 1.93
N PRO A 29 35.48 -46.26 1.98
CA PRO A 29 36.35 -47.33 2.44
C PRO A 29 37.46 -47.67 1.44
N VAL A 30 37.26 -47.36 0.15
CA VAL A 30 38.25 -47.64 -0.91
C VAL A 30 39.40 -46.66 -0.82
N LYS A 31 39.09 -45.37 -0.65
CA LYS A 31 40.09 -44.30 -0.47
C LYS A 31 40.55 -44.12 0.97
N ARG A 32 39.98 -44.87 1.92
CA ARG A 32 40.20 -44.74 3.38
C ARG A 32 40.02 -43.30 3.86
N ARG A 33 38.98 -42.64 3.36
CA ARG A 33 38.69 -41.24 3.67
C ARG A 33 37.34 -41.13 4.39
N ILE A 34 37.33 -40.36 5.47
CA ILE A 34 36.11 -40.00 6.19
C ILE A 34 35.89 -38.50 6.01
N SER A 35 34.77 -38.14 5.40
CA SER A 35 34.34 -36.74 5.26
C SER A 35 33.55 -36.36 6.50
N LEU A 36 34.07 -35.38 7.26
CA LEU A 36 33.44 -34.87 8.47
C LEU A 36 32.89 -33.46 8.21
N GLY A 37 31.75 -33.17 8.84
CA GLY A 37 31.02 -31.93 8.71
C GLY A 37 30.85 -31.25 10.06
N LEU A 38 31.37 -30.02 10.17
CA LEU A 38 31.18 -29.15 11.33
C LEU A 38 29.94 -28.23 11.19
N LYS A 39 29.34 -28.16 9.99
CA LYS A 39 28.16 -27.31 9.74
C LYS A 39 26.91 -27.91 10.41
N GLN A 40 26.83 -29.23 10.44
CA GLN A 40 25.65 -29.99 10.84
C GLN A 40 25.47 -30.07 12.36
N THR A 41 26.52 -29.81 13.13
CA THR A 41 26.47 -29.76 14.59
C THR A 41 25.97 -28.41 15.12
N LEU A 42 25.95 -27.38 14.26
CA LEU A 42 25.43 -26.06 14.58
C LEU A 42 23.97 -25.96 14.13
N GLN A 43 23.12 -25.42 14.99
CA GLN A 43 21.71 -25.13 14.66
C GLN A 43 21.63 -24.23 13.43
N ASN A 44 20.70 -24.54 12.53
CA ASN A 44 20.48 -23.75 11.32
C ASN A 44 19.98 -22.35 11.72
N PRO A 45 20.69 -21.27 11.38
CA PRO A 45 20.30 -19.92 11.80
C PRO A 45 18.99 -19.47 11.16
N TRP A 46 18.61 -19.99 9.98
CA TRP A 46 17.32 -19.70 9.36
C TRP A 46 16.15 -20.40 10.06
N GLU A 47 16.38 -21.60 10.58
CA GLU A 47 15.39 -22.34 11.38
C GLU A 47 15.19 -21.64 12.73
N ALA A 48 16.28 -21.29 13.41
CA ALA A 48 16.24 -20.51 14.64
C ALA A 48 15.59 -19.12 14.44
N PHE A 49 15.83 -18.49 13.28
CA PHE A 49 15.17 -17.24 12.91
C PHE A 49 13.66 -17.45 12.70
N ALA A 50 13.25 -18.48 11.96
CA ALA A 50 11.84 -18.78 11.70
C ALA A 50 11.06 -19.06 13.00
N GLU A 51 11.69 -19.72 13.98
CA GLU A 51 11.09 -19.96 15.30
C GLU A 51 10.91 -18.68 16.12
N LYS A 52 11.90 -17.79 16.11
CA LYS A 52 11.85 -16.51 16.85
C LYS A 52 10.96 -15.47 16.18
N HIS A 53 10.97 -15.45 14.85
CA HIS A 53 10.31 -14.45 14.01
C HIS A 53 9.38 -15.14 13.01
N PRO A 54 8.17 -15.51 13.43
CA PRO A 54 7.18 -16.10 12.53
C PRO A 54 6.78 -15.10 11.44
N ILE A 55 6.20 -15.62 10.35
CA ILE A 55 5.69 -14.79 9.25
C ILE A 55 4.73 -13.73 9.78
N GLY A 56 4.95 -12.49 9.37
CA GLY A 56 4.20 -11.32 9.82
C GLY A 56 4.76 -10.64 11.07
N SER A 57 5.85 -11.13 11.65
CA SER A 57 6.58 -10.41 12.69
C SER A 57 7.35 -9.21 12.12
N GLU A 58 7.57 -8.21 12.96
CA GLU A 58 8.41 -7.05 12.65
C GLU A 58 9.84 -7.33 13.10
N VAL A 59 10.80 -6.97 12.24
CA VAL A 59 12.23 -7.15 12.45
C VAL A 59 12.98 -5.88 12.10
N GLU A 60 14.07 -5.63 12.81
CA GLU A 60 15.01 -4.55 12.52
C GLU A 60 16.28 -5.13 11.91
N GLY A 61 16.79 -4.50 10.85
CA GLY A 61 18.00 -4.96 10.17
C GLY A 61 18.82 -3.82 9.60
N GLU A 62 20.13 -4.03 9.55
CA GLU A 62 21.09 -3.08 8.98
C GLU A 62 21.18 -3.26 7.47
N VAL A 63 21.12 -2.19 6.69
CA VAL A 63 21.31 -2.26 5.23
C VAL A 63 22.74 -2.68 4.89
N LYS A 64 22.95 -3.94 4.53
CA LYS A 64 24.26 -4.46 4.12
C LYS A 64 24.59 -4.08 2.68
N ASN A 65 23.63 -4.28 1.78
CA ASN A 65 23.85 -4.00 0.36
C ASN A 65 22.56 -3.61 -0.36
N LYS A 66 22.72 -2.84 -1.43
CA LYS A 66 21.65 -2.48 -2.36
C LYS A 66 21.96 -3.02 -3.74
N THR A 67 20.96 -3.58 -4.41
CA THR A 67 21.04 -4.07 -5.78
C THR A 67 19.86 -3.54 -6.58
N GLU A 68 19.91 -3.65 -7.91
CA GLU A 68 18.84 -3.18 -8.79
C GLU A 68 17.49 -3.89 -8.56
N PHE A 69 17.53 -5.10 -7.97
CA PHE A 69 16.34 -5.91 -7.71
C PHE A 69 15.82 -5.79 -6.27
N GLY A 70 16.56 -5.15 -5.35
CA GLY A 70 16.14 -5.06 -3.96
C GLY A 70 17.19 -4.59 -2.97
N LEU A 71 16.78 -4.60 -1.70
CA LEU A 71 17.58 -4.18 -0.55
C LEU A 71 17.90 -5.39 0.33
N PHE A 72 19.16 -5.56 0.71
CA PHE A 72 19.58 -6.62 1.63
C PHE A 72 19.78 -6.06 3.03
N LEU A 73 18.99 -6.56 3.96
CA LEU A 73 19.04 -6.24 5.38
C LEU A 73 19.74 -7.38 6.12
N GLY A 74 20.79 -7.07 6.87
CA GLY A 74 21.39 -7.98 7.82
C GLY A 74 20.54 -8.02 9.08
N LEU A 75 20.04 -9.21 9.43
CA LEU A 75 19.22 -9.43 10.61
C LEU A 75 20.06 -10.08 11.73
N GLU A 76 19.46 -10.19 12.91
CA GLU A 76 20.06 -10.91 14.03
C GLU A 76 20.32 -12.39 13.67
N GLY A 77 21.47 -12.93 14.08
CA GLY A 77 21.86 -14.31 13.79
C GLY A 77 22.67 -14.49 12.50
N ASP A 78 23.28 -13.41 11.98
CA ASP A 78 24.09 -13.42 10.74
C ASP A 78 23.31 -13.88 9.49
N VAL A 79 21.98 -13.82 9.52
CA VAL A 79 21.12 -14.11 8.36
C VAL A 79 20.83 -12.83 7.58
N ASP A 80 20.66 -12.99 6.27
CA ASP A 80 20.35 -11.88 5.36
C ASP A 80 18.89 -12.00 4.90
N GLY A 81 18.15 -10.90 5.06
CA GLY A 81 16.82 -10.71 4.52
C GLY A 81 16.84 -9.85 3.27
N MET A 82 15.99 -10.18 2.30
CA MET A 82 15.87 -9.45 1.04
C MET A 82 14.51 -8.77 0.96
N VAL A 83 14.51 -7.45 0.75
CA VAL A 83 13.32 -6.68 0.41
C VAL A 83 13.28 -6.47 -1.10
N HIS A 84 12.19 -6.88 -1.74
CA HIS A 84 12.01 -6.67 -3.17
C HIS A 84 11.69 -5.20 -3.47
N LEU A 85 12.07 -4.69 -4.64
CA LEU A 85 11.79 -3.31 -5.06
C LEU A 85 10.29 -2.95 -5.01
N SER A 86 9.42 -3.92 -5.29
CA SER A 86 7.96 -3.77 -5.22
C SER A 86 7.44 -3.70 -3.78
N ASP A 87 8.26 -3.96 -2.77
CA ASP A 87 7.89 -3.98 -1.35
C ASP A 87 8.53 -2.84 -0.54
N LEU A 88 9.19 -1.89 -1.23
CA LEU A 88 9.78 -0.69 -0.64
C LEU A 88 8.74 0.42 -0.37
N ASP A 89 8.08 0.92 -1.41
CA ASP A 89 7.16 2.07 -1.29
C ASP A 89 5.92 1.92 -2.19
N TRP A 90 4.80 2.46 -1.72
CA TRP A 90 3.49 2.38 -2.36
C TRP A 90 3.27 3.43 -3.45
N ASN A 91 3.91 4.59 -3.31
CA ASN A 91 3.66 5.80 -4.08
C ASN A 91 4.78 6.10 -5.08
N ARG A 92 6.01 5.67 -4.80
CA ARG A 92 7.18 5.90 -5.66
C ARG A 92 7.66 4.62 -6.35
N PRO A 93 8.23 4.72 -7.57
CA PRO A 93 8.91 3.59 -8.19
C PRO A 93 10.10 3.14 -7.33
N GLY A 94 10.24 1.83 -7.10
CA GLY A 94 11.21 1.26 -6.17
C GLY A 94 12.67 1.66 -6.45
N GLU A 95 13.00 1.95 -7.70
CA GLU A 95 14.35 2.39 -8.11
C GLU A 95 14.77 3.71 -7.43
N GLN A 96 13.85 4.68 -7.33
CA GLN A 96 14.13 5.96 -6.65
C GLN A 96 14.25 5.79 -5.14
N VAL A 97 13.49 4.84 -4.59
CA VAL A 97 13.43 4.58 -3.14
C VAL A 97 14.69 3.87 -2.65
N ILE A 98 15.32 3.04 -3.48
CA ILE A 98 16.58 2.37 -3.16
C ILE A 98 17.71 3.38 -2.89
N ASP A 99 17.67 4.56 -3.53
CA ASP A 99 18.67 5.60 -3.33
C ASP A 99 18.48 6.41 -2.04
N ASP A 100 17.27 6.43 -1.48
CA ASP A 100 17.01 7.04 -0.19
C ASP A 100 17.66 6.26 0.97
N PHE A 101 17.80 4.93 0.82
CA PHE A 101 18.42 4.07 1.84
C PHE A 101 19.94 4.03 1.76
N LYS A 102 20.62 4.27 2.90
CA LYS A 102 22.08 4.22 2.99
C LYS A 102 22.56 2.87 3.51
N LYS A 103 23.74 2.44 3.06
CA LYS A 103 24.43 1.27 3.64
C LYS A 103 24.76 1.57 5.11
N GLY A 104 24.46 0.62 5.99
CA GLY A 104 24.64 0.75 7.44
C GLY A 104 23.46 1.37 8.18
N GLU A 105 22.37 1.71 7.48
CA GLU A 105 21.17 2.24 8.13
C GLU A 105 20.33 1.13 8.74
N MET A 106 19.78 1.37 9.94
CA MET A 106 18.85 0.45 10.58
C MET A 106 17.44 0.68 10.05
N VAL A 107 16.87 -0.36 9.43
CA VAL A 107 15.56 -0.31 8.79
C VAL A 107 14.66 -1.36 9.42
N LYS A 108 13.42 -0.96 9.73
CA LYS A 108 12.37 -1.89 10.12
C LYS A 108 11.79 -2.55 8.87
N ALA A 109 11.58 -3.85 8.91
CA ALA A 109 10.84 -4.60 7.91
C ALA A 109 9.93 -5.65 8.55
N LYS A 110 8.94 -6.13 7.80
CA LYS A 110 8.06 -7.23 8.21
C LYS A 110 8.46 -8.50 7.48
N VAL A 111 8.47 -9.63 8.19
CA VAL A 111 8.74 -10.94 7.58
C VAL A 111 7.56 -11.37 6.73
N LEU A 112 7.78 -11.58 5.44
CA LEU A 112 6.73 -12.03 4.50
C LEU A 112 6.80 -13.55 4.28
N ASP A 113 8.01 -14.07 4.13
CA ASP A 113 8.25 -15.47 3.84
C ASP A 113 9.64 -15.89 4.32
N VAL A 114 9.78 -17.14 4.78
CA VAL A 114 11.03 -17.71 5.25
C VAL A 114 11.21 -19.09 4.61
N ASP A 115 12.17 -19.19 3.69
CA ASP A 115 12.54 -20.43 3.02
C ASP A 115 13.86 -20.94 3.62
N VAL A 116 13.74 -21.91 4.54
CA VAL A 116 14.87 -22.51 5.25
C VAL A 116 15.72 -23.39 4.32
N GLU A 117 15.11 -24.01 3.30
CA GLU A 117 15.83 -24.88 2.35
C GLU A 117 16.74 -24.06 1.43
N LYS A 118 16.23 -22.91 0.96
CA LYS A 118 17.00 -21.99 0.11
C LYS A 118 17.84 -21.00 0.89
N GLU A 119 17.80 -21.02 2.22
CA GLU A 119 18.51 -20.07 3.08
C GLU A 119 18.10 -18.61 2.74
N ARG A 120 16.79 -18.35 2.51
CA ARG A 120 16.26 -17.04 2.06
C ARG A 120 15.15 -16.53 2.98
N ILE A 121 15.24 -15.26 3.35
CA ILE A 121 14.18 -14.54 4.08
C ILE A 121 13.68 -13.39 3.20
N SER A 122 12.38 -13.37 2.92
CA SER A 122 11.73 -12.28 2.19
C SER A 122 11.11 -11.32 3.18
N LEU A 123 11.49 -10.04 3.06
CA LEU A 123 11.05 -8.95 3.92
C LEU A 123 10.25 -7.92 3.11
N GLY A 124 9.38 -7.18 3.79
CA GLY A 124 8.64 -6.07 3.20
C GLY A 124 8.57 -4.85 4.11
N ILE A 125 8.77 -3.65 3.55
CA ILE A 125 8.71 -2.38 4.30
C ILE A 125 7.30 -1.77 4.23
N LYS A 126 6.59 -2.00 3.12
CA LYS A 126 5.21 -1.54 2.87
C LYS A 126 4.20 -1.85 3.96
N GLN A 127 4.42 -2.93 4.69
CA GLN A 127 3.50 -3.51 5.66
C GLN A 127 3.67 -2.90 7.06
N LEU A 128 4.73 -2.10 7.28
CA LEU A 128 4.98 -1.37 8.53
C LEU A 128 4.36 0.03 8.53
N ALA A 129 4.28 0.67 7.36
CA ALA A 129 3.47 1.85 7.22
C ALA A 129 2.01 1.43 7.48
N SER A 130 1.46 1.79 8.64
CA SER A 130 0.03 1.69 8.89
C SER A 130 -0.69 2.23 7.69
N ASP A 131 -1.49 1.38 7.06
CA ASP A 131 -2.31 1.73 5.91
C ASP A 131 -3.04 3.05 6.23
N PRO A 132 -2.79 4.16 5.50
CA PRO A 132 -3.55 5.40 5.65
C PRO A 132 -5.07 5.16 5.47
N PHE A 133 -5.44 3.99 4.93
CA PHE A 133 -6.80 3.48 4.82
C PHE A 133 -7.38 2.82 6.08
N GLN A 134 -6.56 2.36 7.04
CA GLN A 134 -7.06 1.89 8.33
C GLN A 134 -7.24 3.03 9.33
N SER A 135 -6.37 4.04 9.34
CA SER A 135 -6.54 5.23 10.17
C SER A 135 -7.79 6.03 9.78
N ALA A 136 -8.18 6.03 8.50
CA ALA A 136 -9.44 6.61 8.04
C ALA A 136 -10.72 5.91 8.55
N LYS A 137 -10.60 4.77 9.26
CA LYS A 137 -11.74 4.07 9.87
C LYS A 137 -11.88 4.27 11.37
N GLY A 138 -10.94 4.95 12.04
CA GLY A 138 -10.90 5.02 13.51
C GLY A 138 -10.63 6.40 14.12
N GLY A 139 -10.38 7.43 13.32
CA GLY A 139 -10.30 8.82 13.78
C GLY A 139 -11.54 9.59 13.37
N GLU A 140 -12.22 10.22 14.33
CA GLU A 140 -13.37 11.13 14.16
C GLU A 140 -13.05 12.40 13.33
N GLU A 141 -11.89 12.47 12.67
CA GLU A 141 -11.49 13.52 11.72
C GLU A 141 -11.33 12.99 10.27
N GLY A 142 -11.78 11.77 10.00
CA GLY A 142 -11.89 11.21 8.65
C GLY A 142 -13.17 11.65 7.95
N GLY A 143 -13.22 12.91 7.52
CA GLY A 143 -14.27 13.43 6.66
C GLY A 143 -14.40 12.60 5.37
N ASP A 144 -15.42 11.75 5.33
CA ASP A 144 -16.17 11.33 4.15
C ASP A 144 -15.39 10.88 2.89
N LEU A 145 -14.32 10.08 3.04
CA LEU A 145 -13.70 9.34 1.92
C LEU A 145 -14.56 8.15 1.43
N ARG A 146 -15.88 8.28 1.48
CA ARG A 146 -16.85 7.35 0.90
C ARG A 146 -17.24 7.84 -0.50
N LYS A 147 -17.70 6.93 -1.37
CA LYS A 147 -18.24 7.32 -2.69
C LYS A 147 -19.38 8.32 -2.47
N GLY A 148 -19.28 9.51 -3.06
CA GLY A 148 -20.23 10.61 -2.90
C GLY A 148 -19.87 11.65 -1.84
N GLY A 149 -18.83 11.42 -1.02
CA GLY A 149 -18.37 12.40 -0.05
C GLY A 149 -17.64 13.58 -0.69
N VAL A 150 -17.71 14.72 -0.01
CA VAL A 150 -17.06 15.98 -0.43
C VAL A 150 -15.69 16.05 0.22
N VAL A 151 -14.65 16.22 -0.59
CA VAL A 151 -13.26 16.29 -0.15
C VAL A 151 -12.60 17.54 -0.72
N THR A 152 -11.85 18.25 0.13
CA THR A 152 -11.01 19.36 -0.32
C THR A 152 -9.71 18.79 -0.87
N CYS A 153 -9.38 19.14 -2.10
CA CYS A 153 -8.20 18.68 -2.81
C CYS A 153 -7.27 19.85 -3.13
N GLU A 154 -5.97 19.67 -3.00
CA GLU A 154 -4.93 20.61 -3.42
C GLU A 154 -4.31 20.15 -4.75
N ILE A 155 -4.19 21.04 -5.72
CA ILE A 155 -3.67 20.68 -7.05
C ILE A 155 -2.15 20.52 -7.00
N VAL A 156 -1.67 19.34 -7.36
CA VAL A 156 -0.22 19.03 -7.41
C VAL A 156 0.32 19.27 -8.81
N GLU A 157 -0.40 18.84 -9.84
CA GLU A 157 0.05 18.93 -11.23
C GLU A 157 -1.11 19.13 -12.20
N VAL A 158 -0.90 20.00 -13.19
CA VAL A 158 -1.85 20.27 -14.27
C VAL A 158 -1.40 19.52 -15.52
N LYS A 159 -2.23 18.61 -16.04
CA LYS A 159 -1.98 17.84 -17.27
C LYS A 159 -3.05 18.16 -18.33
N ASP A 160 -2.73 17.96 -19.61
CA ASP A 160 -3.67 18.23 -20.72
C ASP A 160 -4.97 17.39 -20.63
N GLY A 161 -4.88 16.21 -20.00
CA GLY A 161 -6.00 15.29 -19.80
C GLY A 161 -6.79 15.49 -18.50
N GLY A 162 -6.31 16.31 -17.56
CA GLY A 162 -6.89 16.45 -16.23
C GLY A 162 -5.95 17.03 -15.17
N LEU A 163 -6.42 17.11 -13.93
CA LEU A 163 -5.63 17.59 -12.79
C LEU A 163 -5.28 16.43 -11.87
N GLU A 164 -4.03 16.39 -11.43
CA GLU A 164 -3.59 15.53 -10.33
C GLU A 164 -3.65 16.33 -9.04
N VAL A 165 -4.44 15.85 -8.09
CA VAL A 165 -4.74 16.57 -6.86
C VAL A 165 -4.49 15.67 -5.65
N LYS A 166 -4.01 16.25 -4.55
CA LYS A 166 -3.81 15.58 -3.27
C LYS A 166 -4.97 15.95 -2.34
N ILE A 167 -5.59 14.97 -1.70
CA ILE A 167 -6.71 15.25 -0.79
C ILE A 167 -6.17 15.81 0.53
N VAL A 168 -6.60 17.01 0.92
CA VAL A 168 -6.18 17.67 2.16
C VAL A 168 -6.61 16.81 3.35
N GLY A 169 -5.66 16.50 4.25
CA GLY A 169 -5.88 15.61 5.40
C GLY A 169 -5.53 14.14 5.14
N THR A 170 -5.18 13.76 3.91
CA THR A 170 -4.64 12.41 3.61
C THR A 170 -3.44 12.47 2.66
N ASP A 171 -2.60 11.44 2.68
CA ASP A 171 -1.51 11.27 1.69
C ASP A 171 -1.98 10.57 0.40
N LEU A 172 -3.26 10.76 0.04
CA LEU A 172 -3.88 10.12 -1.11
C LEU A 172 -3.91 11.06 -2.32
N ASN A 173 -3.42 10.56 -3.45
CA ASN A 173 -3.51 11.25 -4.74
C ASN A 173 -4.82 10.85 -5.45
N ALA A 174 -5.47 11.83 -6.05
CA ALA A 174 -6.67 11.69 -6.84
C ALA A 174 -6.50 12.33 -8.21
N PHE A 175 -7.28 11.86 -9.19
CA PHE A 175 -7.25 12.38 -10.55
C PHE A 175 -8.61 12.96 -10.93
N ILE A 176 -8.62 14.23 -11.35
CA ILE A 176 -9.78 14.91 -11.92
C ILE A 176 -9.66 14.88 -13.44
N LYS A 177 -10.60 14.23 -14.12
CA LYS A 177 -10.64 14.23 -15.58
C LYS A 177 -11.05 15.61 -16.10
N ARG A 178 -10.58 15.98 -17.29
CA ARG A 178 -11.00 17.23 -17.95
C ARG A 178 -12.53 17.40 -18.05
N SER A 179 -13.27 16.33 -18.31
CA SER A 179 -14.73 16.33 -18.40
C SER A 179 -15.46 16.55 -17.06
N GLU A 180 -14.73 16.46 -15.96
CA GLU A 180 -15.23 16.51 -14.57
C GLU A 180 -14.81 17.81 -13.84
N LEU A 181 -14.09 18.70 -14.53
CA LEU A 181 -13.65 20.00 -14.00
C LEU A 181 -14.80 21.00 -13.85
N ALA A 182 -15.77 20.97 -14.77
CA ALA A 182 -16.89 21.91 -14.79
C ALA A 182 -18.07 21.29 -15.55
N ARG A 183 -19.27 21.77 -15.26
CA ARG A 183 -20.50 21.44 -16.00
C ARG A 183 -20.41 21.87 -17.47
N ASP A 184 -19.96 23.11 -17.68
CA ASP A 184 -19.89 23.72 -19.00
C ASP A 184 -18.59 23.37 -19.73
N ARG A 185 -18.74 22.98 -21.00
CA ARG A 185 -17.61 22.57 -21.83
C ARG A 185 -16.59 23.70 -22.07
N ALA A 186 -17.02 24.96 -21.95
CA ALA A 186 -16.16 26.13 -22.07
C ALA A 186 -15.22 26.29 -20.86
N ASP A 187 -15.66 25.85 -19.68
CA ASP A 187 -14.97 25.97 -18.39
C ASP A 187 -14.16 24.72 -18.02
N GLN A 188 -14.18 23.68 -18.84
CA GLN A 188 -13.36 22.45 -18.71
C GLN A 188 -11.90 22.67 -19.14
N ARG A 189 -11.31 23.83 -18.81
CA ARG A 189 -9.93 24.18 -19.12
C ARG A 189 -9.05 23.89 -17.90
N PRO A 190 -8.09 22.96 -17.98
CA PRO A 190 -7.14 22.71 -16.89
C PRO A 190 -6.31 23.95 -16.52
N GLU A 191 -6.05 24.82 -17.50
CA GLU A 191 -5.31 26.08 -17.34
C GLU A 191 -5.95 27.10 -16.37
N ARG A 192 -7.22 26.90 -16.01
CA ARG A 192 -7.91 27.75 -15.02
C ARG A 192 -7.36 27.55 -13.61
N PHE A 193 -6.75 26.39 -13.35
CA PHE A 193 -6.36 25.96 -12.03
C PHE A 193 -4.84 26.09 -11.86
N ALA A 194 -4.42 26.72 -10.77
CA ALA A 194 -3.00 26.84 -10.45
C ALA A 194 -2.53 25.69 -9.54
N VAL A 195 -1.26 25.31 -9.67
CA VAL A 195 -0.63 24.35 -8.75
C VAL A 195 -0.63 24.95 -7.34
N GLY A 196 -1.12 24.20 -6.35
CA GLY A 196 -1.30 24.61 -4.96
C GLY A 196 -2.66 25.21 -4.62
N GLU A 197 -3.57 25.36 -5.59
CA GLU A 197 -4.94 25.83 -5.33
C GLU A 197 -5.77 24.71 -4.67
N LYS A 198 -6.61 25.11 -3.70
CA LYS A 198 -7.52 24.20 -3.00
C LYS A 198 -8.89 24.25 -3.66
N VAL A 199 -9.38 23.09 -4.07
CA VAL A 199 -10.66 22.91 -4.75
C VAL A 199 -11.49 21.84 -4.04
N ASP A 200 -12.77 22.11 -3.84
CA ASP A 200 -13.69 21.11 -3.30
C ASP A 200 -14.22 20.24 -4.44
N ALA A 201 -14.13 18.92 -4.26
CA ALA A 201 -14.56 17.96 -5.25
C ALA A 201 -15.26 16.77 -4.59
N ARG A 202 -16.17 16.16 -5.33
CA ARG A 202 -16.89 14.96 -4.88
C ARG A 202 -16.20 13.70 -5.35
N VAL A 203 -16.05 12.72 -4.47
CA VAL A 203 -15.48 11.40 -4.81
C VAL A 203 -16.48 10.61 -5.66
N THR A 204 -16.16 10.39 -6.94
CA THR A 204 -17.03 9.64 -7.87
C THR A 204 -16.69 8.15 -7.85
N LEU A 205 -15.40 7.85 -8.02
CA LEU A 205 -14.90 6.50 -8.04
C LEU A 205 -13.81 6.35 -6.99
N PHE A 206 -14.01 5.35 -6.14
CA PHE A 206 -13.05 4.94 -5.14
C PHE A 206 -12.74 3.46 -5.37
N ASP A 207 -11.56 3.16 -5.95
CA ASP A 207 -11.08 1.81 -6.17
C ASP A 207 -9.93 1.49 -5.19
N ARG A 208 -10.23 0.65 -4.20
CA ARG A 208 -9.29 0.22 -3.16
C ARG A 208 -8.25 -0.79 -3.67
N LYS A 209 -8.54 -1.53 -4.75
CA LYS A 209 -7.61 -2.52 -5.31
C LYS A 209 -6.59 -1.85 -6.23
N ALA A 210 -7.05 -0.93 -7.07
CA ALA A 210 -6.19 -0.20 -7.99
C ALA A 210 -5.54 1.05 -7.36
N ARG A 211 -5.94 1.42 -6.14
CA ARG A 211 -5.53 2.66 -5.44
C ARG A 211 -5.76 3.91 -6.29
N LYS A 212 -6.84 3.89 -7.07
CA LYS A 212 -7.24 5.02 -7.92
C LYS A 212 -8.44 5.69 -7.30
N ILE A 213 -8.28 6.99 -7.02
CA ILE A 213 -9.35 7.87 -6.58
C ILE A 213 -9.65 8.83 -7.72
N SER A 214 -10.92 8.91 -8.12
CA SER A 214 -11.38 9.91 -9.07
C SER A 214 -12.34 10.84 -8.38
N VAL A 215 -12.03 12.13 -8.44
CA VAL A 215 -12.83 13.21 -7.86
C VAL A 215 -13.34 14.11 -8.98
N SER A 216 -14.51 14.71 -8.77
CA SER A 216 -15.22 15.52 -9.77
C SER A 216 -15.82 16.74 -9.11
N ILE A 217 -15.52 17.92 -9.65
CA ILE A 217 -16.08 19.20 -9.24
C ILE A 217 -17.51 19.30 -9.78
N LYS A 218 -17.73 18.86 -11.02
CA LYS A 218 -19.06 18.76 -11.62
C LYS A 218 -20.05 17.94 -10.78
N ALA A 219 -19.59 16.82 -10.22
CA ALA A 219 -20.44 15.96 -9.40
C ALA A 219 -20.82 16.60 -8.06
N LEU A 220 -20.02 17.53 -7.54
CA LEU A 220 -20.36 18.35 -6.38
C LEU A 220 -21.50 19.31 -6.73
N GLU A 221 -21.32 20.13 -7.77
CA GLU A 221 -22.30 21.14 -8.23
C GLU A 221 -23.67 20.52 -8.54
N VAL A 222 -23.69 19.40 -9.29
CA VAL A 222 -24.94 18.71 -9.67
C VAL A 222 -25.68 18.19 -8.44
N ALA A 223 -24.95 17.81 -7.41
CA ALA A 223 -25.56 17.26 -6.23
C ALA A 223 -26.07 18.33 -5.25
N GLU A 224 -25.34 19.43 -5.08
CA GLU A 224 -25.85 20.61 -4.36
C GLU A 224 -27.12 21.13 -5.03
N GLU A 225 -27.14 21.21 -6.37
CA GLU A 225 -28.33 21.61 -7.12
C GLU A 225 -29.47 20.60 -6.94
N LYS A 226 -29.19 19.29 -7.00
CA LYS A 226 -30.21 18.26 -6.76
C LYS A 226 -30.79 18.34 -5.35
N GLU A 227 -29.96 18.61 -4.36
CA GLU A 227 -30.37 18.76 -2.96
C GLU A 227 -31.18 20.05 -2.77
N ALA A 228 -30.78 21.15 -3.40
CA ALA A 228 -31.55 22.40 -3.45
C ALA A 228 -32.90 22.22 -4.16
N ILE A 229 -32.95 21.50 -5.30
CA ILE A 229 -34.20 21.18 -6.01
C ILE A 229 -35.10 20.28 -5.15
N ALA A 230 -34.54 19.35 -4.39
CA ALA A 230 -35.32 18.50 -3.48
C ALA A 230 -35.89 19.30 -2.30
N GLN A 231 -35.13 20.23 -1.73
CA GLN A 231 -35.59 21.12 -0.66
C GLN A 231 -36.61 22.17 -1.14
N TYR A 232 -36.44 22.71 -2.34
CA TYR A 232 -37.35 23.73 -2.89
C TYR A 232 -38.59 23.09 -3.55
N GLY A 233 -38.45 21.92 -4.18
CA GLY A 233 -39.55 21.15 -4.77
C GLY A 233 -40.48 20.49 -3.75
N SER A 234 -40.07 20.40 -2.48
CA SER A 234 -40.93 19.96 -1.37
C SER A 234 -41.68 21.11 -0.69
N ALA A 235 -41.31 22.38 -0.97
CA ALA A 235 -41.95 23.54 -0.36
C ALA A 235 -43.09 24.15 -1.19
N ASP A 236 -43.20 23.89 -2.50
CA ASP A 236 -44.16 24.65 -3.35
C ASP A 236 -44.76 23.89 -4.55
N SER A 237 -45.20 22.64 -4.37
CA SER A 237 -46.01 21.94 -5.37
C SER A 237 -47.01 20.97 -4.72
N GLY A 238 -47.99 21.56 -4.03
CA GLY A 238 -49.23 20.87 -3.69
C GLY A 238 -49.96 20.42 -4.95
N ALA A 239 -50.28 19.12 -4.99
CA ALA A 239 -51.05 18.40 -6.01
C ALA A 239 -50.40 18.33 -7.41
N SER A 240 -49.92 17.13 -7.77
CA SER A 240 -49.62 16.84 -9.16
C SER A 240 -50.92 16.88 -9.97
N LEU A 241 -50.81 17.24 -11.25
CA LEU A 241 -51.94 17.27 -12.18
C LEU A 241 -52.68 15.91 -12.24
N GLY A 242 -52.00 14.82 -11.87
CA GLY A 242 -52.58 13.48 -11.72
C GLY A 242 -53.48 13.29 -10.50
N ASP A 243 -53.20 13.98 -9.39
CA ASP A 243 -54.03 13.92 -8.17
C ASP A 243 -55.35 14.68 -8.37
N ILE A 244 -55.29 15.81 -9.08
CA ILE A 244 -56.47 16.63 -9.41
C ILE A 244 -57.36 15.90 -10.44
N LEU A 245 -56.77 15.28 -11.48
CA LEU A 245 -57.53 14.50 -12.46
C LEU A 245 -58.12 13.21 -11.86
N GLY A 246 -57.37 12.53 -11.00
CA GLY A 246 -57.80 11.30 -10.33
C GLY A 246 -58.94 11.53 -9.34
N ALA A 247 -58.91 12.65 -8.61
CA ALA A 247 -60.01 13.04 -7.72
C ALA A 247 -61.30 13.38 -8.50
N ALA A 248 -61.18 14.06 -9.65
CA ALA A 248 -62.33 14.39 -10.50
C ALA A 248 -62.97 13.16 -11.18
N LEU A 249 -62.16 12.15 -11.54
CA LEU A 249 -62.65 10.88 -12.09
C LEU A 249 -63.36 10.03 -11.03
N LYS A 250 -62.80 9.89 -9.82
CA LYS A 250 -63.45 9.18 -8.71
C LYS A 250 -64.75 9.83 -8.24
N ALA A 251 -64.85 11.16 -8.34
CA ALA A 251 -66.08 11.88 -8.02
C ALA A 251 -67.21 11.65 -9.05
N ARG A 252 -66.88 11.31 -10.31
CA ARG A 252 -67.86 10.93 -11.34
C ARG A 252 -68.36 9.50 -11.18
N GLU A 253 -67.52 8.56 -10.78
CA GLU A 253 -67.94 7.17 -10.55
C GLU A 253 -68.90 7.03 -9.36
N LYS A 254 -68.70 7.80 -8.28
CA LYS A 254 -69.57 7.74 -7.08
C LYS A 254 -70.95 8.39 -7.24
N LYS A 255 -71.23 9.09 -8.33
CA LYS A 255 -72.50 9.83 -8.55
C LYS A 255 -73.47 9.13 -9.53
N GLY A 256 -73.10 7.93 -10.01
CA GLY A 256 -73.85 7.16 -10.99
C GLY A 256 -74.43 5.85 -10.48
N GLU A 257 -74.48 5.65 -9.16
CA GLU A 257 -75.10 4.49 -8.50
C GLU A 257 -76.28 4.94 -7.62
#